data_AF-A0A7C0VZB2-F1
#
_entry.id   AF-A0A7C0VZB2-F1
#
_cell.length_a   1.000
_cell.length_b   1.000
_cell.length_c   1.000
_cell.angle_alpha   90.00
_cell.angle_beta   90.00
_cell.angle_gamma   90.00
#
_symmetry.space_group_name_H-M   'P 1'
#
loop_
_entity.id
_entity.type
_entity.pdbx_description
1 polymer ?
#
loop_
_entity_poly.entity_id
_entity_poly.type
_entity_poly.pdbx_seq_one_letter_code
_entity_poly.pdbx_strand_id
1 'polypeptide(L)'
;MGSKEFTKDLTPDGEDRLRIRINIEKGKVTDVVVQYEARIKDKWYSIVRYDCSHGFFHRDIKNPKGEKTKQPIPIQNLNDALT
;
A
#
# COMPACT_ATOMS: atom_id res chain seq x y z
N MET A 1 -11.58 -10.85 -14.07
CA MET A 1 -10.84 -9.94 -13.17
C MET A 1 -9.87 -10.80 -12.37
N GLY A 2 -8.59 -10.46 -12.35
CA GLY A 2 -7.59 -11.15 -11.53
C GLY A 2 -7.08 -10.23 -10.44
N SER A 3 -6.81 -10.76 -9.25
CA SER A 3 -6.13 -10.02 -8.18
C SER A 3 -4.99 -10.87 -7.65
N LYS A 4 -3.81 -10.26 -7.48
CA LYS A 4 -2.67 -10.88 -6.80
C LYS A 4 -2.42 -10.15 -5.49
N GLU A 5 -2.14 -10.90 -4.45
CA GLU A 5 -1.77 -10.37 -3.14
C GLU A 5 -0.46 -11.00 -2.69
N PHE A 6 0.43 -10.18 -2.16
CA PHE A 6 1.73 -10.57 -1.63
C PHE A 6 1.89 -9.96 -0.25
N THR A 7 2.46 -10.73 0.67
CA THR A 7 2.84 -10.24 1.99
C THR A 7 4.32 -10.58 2.17
N LYS A 8 5.08 -9.61 2.66
CA LYS A 8 6.49 -9.76 2.98
C LYS A 8 6.76 -9.20 4.36
N ASP A 9 7.26 -10.03 5.25
CA ASP A 9 7.74 -9.58 6.55
C ASP A 9 9.01 -8.74 6.35
N LEU A 10 9.07 -7.60 7.03
CA LEU A 10 10.17 -6.63 6.96
C LEU A 10 11.16 -6.83 8.10
N THR A 11 10.72 -7.46 9.19
CA THR A 11 11.54 -7.76 10.37
C THR A 11 11.57 -9.26 10.66
N PRO A 12 12.66 -9.80 11.23
CA PRO A 12 12.76 -11.22 11.58
C PRO A 12 11.73 -11.68 12.62
N ASP A 13 11.32 -10.78 13.51
CA ASP A 13 10.28 -10.95 14.52
C ASP A 13 8.84 -10.94 13.93
N GLY A 14 8.68 -10.52 12.67
CA GLY A 14 7.38 -10.47 11.99
C GLY A 14 6.42 -9.44 12.58
N GLU A 15 6.92 -8.43 13.30
CA GLU A 15 6.11 -7.31 13.79
C GLU A 15 5.84 -6.28 12.70
N ASP A 16 6.69 -6.21 11.67
CA ASP A 16 6.51 -5.32 10.53
C ASP A 16 6.31 -6.12 9.25
N ARG A 17 5.30 -5.75 8.46
CA ARG A 17 5.06 -6.38 7.15
C ARG A 17 4.64 -5.39 6.09
N LEU A 18 4.98 -5.73 4.86
CA LEU A 18 4.54 -5.08 3.65
C LEU A 18 3.49 -5.95 2.96
N ARG A 19 2.30 -5.42 2.74
CA ARG A 19 1.23 -6.05 1.97
C ARG A 19 1.04 -5.33 0.65
N ILE A 20 1.11 -6.07 -0.45
CA ILE A 20 0.97 -5.54 -1.80
C ILE A 20 -0.21 -6.25 -2.46
N ARG A 21 -1.16 -5.48 -2.96
CA ARG A 21 -2.27 -5.99 -3.76
C ARG A 21 -2.23 -5.35 -5.14
N ILE A 22 -2.36 -6.19 -6.16
CA ILE A 22 -2.33 -5.80 -7.56
C ILE A 22 -3.62 -6.30 -8.20
N ASN A 23 -4.43 -5.38 -8.72
CA ASN A 23 -5.63 -5.71 -9.48
C ASN A 23 -5.32 -5.65 -10.97
N ILE A 24 -5.74 -6.69 -11.69
CA ILE A 24 -5.44 -6.89 -13.10
C ILE A 24 -6.76 -7.11 -13.86
N GLU A 25 -7.00 -6.26 -14.84
CA GLU A 25 -8.15 -6.36 -15.73
C GLU A 25 -7.69 -6.45 -17.17
N LYS A 26 -8.21 -7.45 -17.91
CA LYS A 26 -7.87 -7.70 -19.31
C LYS A 26 -6.35 -7.76 -19.58
N GLY A 27 -5.58 -8.32 -18.63
CA GLY A 27 -4.13 -8.45 -18.74
C GLY A 27 -3.33 -7.17 -18.42
N LYS A 28 -3.99 -6.08 -18.03
CA LYS A 28 -3.34 -4.83 -17.61
C LYS A 28 -3.53 -4.60 -16.12
N VAL A 29 -2.49 -4.12 -15.44
CA VAL A 29 -2.59 -3.69 -14.05
C VAL A 29 -3.43 -2.42 -14.01
N THR A 30 -4.54 -2.44 -13.29
CA THR A 30 -5.46 -1.30 -13.18
C THR A 30 -5.33 -0.56 -11.85
N ASP A 31 -4.89 -1.26 -10.81
CA ASP A 31 -4.73 -0.69 -9.48
C ASP A 31 -3.66 -1.46 -8.69
N VAL A 32 -2.86 -0.71 -7.93
CA VAL A 32 -1.86 -1.25 -7.01
C VAL A 32 -2.02 -0.57 -5.68
N VAL A 33 -2.12 -1.37 -4.63
CA VAL A 33 -2.18 -0.93 -3.24
C VAL A 33 -0.99 -1.53 -2.50
N VAL A 34 -0.14 -0.68 -1.94
CA VAL A 34 0.98 -1.08 -1.08
C VAL A 34 0.71 -0.57 0.32
N GLN A 35 0.74 -1.45 1.31
CA GLN A 35 0.45 -1.14 2.70
C GLN A 35 1.60 -1.60 3.57
N TYR A 36 2.16 -0.66 4.32
CA TYR A 36 3.02 -0.98 5.45
C TYR A 36 2.14 -1.13 6.69
N GLU A 37 2.25 -2.29 7.34
CA GLU A 37 1.54 -2.63 8.55
C GLU A 37 2.54 -2.97 9.66
N ALA A 38 2.30 -2.41 10.84
CA ALA A 38 3.08 -2.70 12.04
C ALA A 38 2.17 -3.30 13.11
N ARG A 39 2.70 -4.27 13.85
CA ARG A 39 2.06 -4.87 15.00
C ARG A 39 2.39 -4.05 16.23
N ILE A 40 1.41 -3.35 16.78
CA ILE A 40 1.55 -2.52 17.97
C ILE A 40 0.56 -3.02 19.00
N LYS A 41 1.02 -3.40 20.19
CA LYS A 41 0.14 -3.95 21.26
C LYS A 41 -0.74 -5.10 20.76
N ASP A 42 -0.14 -6.07 20.06
CA ASP A 42 -0.80 -7.24 19.48
C ASP A 42 -1.88 -6.98 18.42
N LYS A 43 -1.95 -5.76 17.88
CA LYS A 43 -2.88 -5.40 16.80
C LYS A 43 -2.12 -4.90 15.59
N TRP A 44 -2.58 -5.30 14.41
CA TRP A 44 -2.06 -4.78 13.15
C TRP A 44 -2.63 -3.40 12.86
N TYR A 45 -1.74 -2.44 12.66
CA TYR A 45 -2.08 -1.09 12.24
C TYR A 45 -1.49 -0.85 10.86
N SER A 46 -2.34 -0.50 9.89
CA SER A 46 -1.84 0.03 8.62
C SER A 46 -1.30 1.44 8.88
N ILE A 47 0.02 1.61 8.80
CA ILE A 47 0.71 2.86 9.11
C ILE A 47 0.84 3.73 7.86
N VAL A 48 1.17 3.11 6.73
CA VAL A 48 1.27 3.83 5.45
C VAL A 48 0.56 3.01 4.38
N ARG A 49 -0.26 3.66 3.58
CA ARG A 49 -0.87 3.08 2.39
C ARG A 49 -0.55 3.95 1.19
N TYR A 50 -0.05 3.29 0.16
CA TYR A 50 0.02 3.83 -1.19
C TYR A 50 -1.09 3.18 -2.00
N ASP A 51 -1.88 3.98 -2.71
CA ASP A 51 -2.78 3.49 -3.73
C ASP A 51 -2.66 4.33 -5.00
N CYS A 52 -2.78 3.65 -6.14
CA CYS A 52 -2.77 4.27 -7.46
C CYS A 52 -4.19 4.34 -8.02
N SER A 53 -5.13 4.86 -7.23
CA SER A 53 -6.49 5.06 -7.69
C SER A 53 -6.58 6.31 -8.58
N HIS A 54 -7.24 6.20 -9.73
CA HIS A 54 -7.51 7.30 -10.68
C HIS A 54 -6.26 7.93 -11.34
N GLY A 55 -5.15 7.19 -11.44
CA GLY A 55 -3.94 7.66 -12.12
C GLY A 55 -3.04 8.57 -11.28
N PHE A 56 -3.37 8.79 -9.99
CA PHE A 56 -2.51 9.52 -9.07
C PHE A 56 -2.07 8.62 -7.92
N PHE A 57 -0.80 8.74 -7.51
CA PHE A 57 -0.32 8.08 -6.30
C PHE A 57 -0.71 8.88 -5.06
N HIS A 58 -1.54 8.27 -4.24
CA HIS A 58 -1.88 8.79 -2.92
C HIS A 58 -1.02 8.11 -1.86
N ARG A 59 -0.43 8.90 -0.96
CA ARG A 59 0.14 8.40 0.30
C ARG A 59 -0.77 8.78 1.44
N ASP A 60 -1.46 7.78 1.98
CA ASP A 60 -2.20 7.88 3.23
C ASP A 60 -1.27 7.45 4.38
N ILE A 61 -0.88 8.38 5.24
CA ILE A 61 -0.21 8.07 6.51
C ILE A 61 -1.28 8.03 7.59
N LYS A 62 -1.36 6.89 8.28
CA LYS A 62 -2.25 6.65 9.41
C LYS A 62 -1.40 6.48 10.65
N ASN A 63 -1.63 7.28 11.68
CA ASN A 63 -1.00 7.00 12.96
C ASN A 63 -1.84 5.98 13.76
N PRO A 64 -1.24 5.31 14.76
CA PRO A 64 -1.97 4.38 15.65
C PRO A 64 -3.09 5.06 16.46
N LYS A 65 -3.11 6.40 16.53
CA LYS A 65 -4.18 7.21 17.15
C LYS A 65 -5.37 7.48 16.20
N GLY A 66 -5.29 7.05 14.94
CA GLY A 66 -6.36 7.19 13.94
C GLY A 66 -6.32 8.48 13.11
N GLU A 67 -5.34 9.36 13.33
CA GLU A 67 -5.15 10.55 12.50
C GLU A 67 -4.64 10.13 11.12
N LYS A 68 -5.25 10.70 10.09
CA LYS A 68 -4.95 10.43 8.69
C LYS A 68 -4.36 11.68 8.06
N THR A 69 -3.13 11.60 7.59
CA THR A 69 -2.52 12.65 6.77
C THR A 69 -2.43 12.13 5.35
N LYS A 70 -3.16 12.77 4.44
CA LYS A 70 -3.05 12.50 3.00
C LYS A 70 -1.99 13.41 2.42
N GLN A 71 -1.01 12.82 1.75
CA GLN A 71 -0.01 13.56 1.01
C GLN A 71 -0.10 13.13 -0.46
N PRO A 72 -0.46 14.05 -1.37
CA PRO A 72 -0.37 13.76 -2.79
C PRO A 72 1.10 13.60 -3.14
N ILE A 73 1.45 12.50 -3.81
CA ILE A 73 2.77 12.34 -4.40
C ILE A 73 2.63 12.67 -5.88
N PRO A 74 3.47 13.58 -6.43
CA PRO A 74 3.41 13.96 -7.85
C PRO A 74 4.03 12.85 -8.73
N ILE A 75 3.48 11.64 -8.66
CA ILE A 75 3.75 10.57 -9.61
C ILE A 75 2.53 10.51 -10.53
N GLN A 76 2.77 10.74 -11.82
CA GLN A 76 1.72 11.01 -12.79
C GLN A 76 1.00 9.75 -13.26
N ASN A 77 1.64 8.58 -13.20
CA ASN A 77 1.07 7.32 -13.70
C ASN A 77 1.67 6.08 -13.00
N LEU A 78 0.96 4.95 -13.11
CA LEU A 78 1.40 3.65 -12.57
C LEU A 78 2.79 3.22 -13.08
N ASN A 79 3.12 3.52 -14.34
CA ASN A 79 4.44 3.19 -14.90
C ASN A 79 5.57 3.90 -14.15
N ASP A 80 5.42 5.20 -13.86
CA ASP A 80 6.42 5.96 -13.11
C ASP A 80 6.58 5.48 -11.66
N ALA A 81 5.58 4.82 -11.11
CA ALA A 81 5.63 4.30 -9.75
C ALA A 81 6.22 2.90 -9.61
N LEU A 82 6.31 2.17 -10.72
CA LEU A 82 6.85 0.81 -10.77
C LEU A 82 8.27 0.75 -11.35
N THR A 83 8.82 1.91 -11.78
CA THR A 83 10.18 2.06 -12.32
C THR A 83 11.13 2.53 -11.22
#